data_AF-A0A1Q8CTG0-F1
#
_entry.id   AF-A0A1Q8CTG0-F1
#
_cell.length_a   1.000
_cell.length_b   1.000
_cell.length_c   1.000
_cell.angle_alpha   90.00
_cell.angle_beta   90.00
_cell.angle_gamma   90.00
#
_symmetry.space_group_name_H-M   'P 1'
#
loop_
_entity.id
_entity.type
_entity.pdbx_description
1 polymer ?
#
loop_
_entity_poly.entity_id
_entity_poly.type
_entity_poly.pdbx_seq_one_letter_code
_entity_poly.pdbx_strand_id
1 'polypeptide(L)'
;MRERTHQELLALAGRVPDDWLVIAREVLAAGDTARLSGLRAALAAARPADTVPEPAHMFVPGQAHDHEREDRAVVEAIRSETGAEACWATMRGGSERVYLVQAGAGADLPAITVAAHRALSDTPRVEVFARDEPLPGYHQLALRAATLLWSSAPEPTITVARVFDGAGAGGPWFAPDHELVVDPAERARLLDFLGGGELVLAADSLGTDIVTGAAAAVPASLRSDGRWVWSDAAGYYLDRHQLAPDPGLAEHAMGTWPTGPLSPLTRHHVWTALSASDREAPQWSAG
;
A
#
# COMPACT_ATOMS: atom_id res chain seq x y z
N MET A 1 1.42 -30.83 -10.73
CA MET A 1 2.51 -30.05 -10.07
C MET A 1 2.09 -28.61 -9.86
N ARG A 2 1.68 -27.87 -10.92
CA ARG A 2 1.14 -26.50 -10.86
C ARG A 2 0.01 -26.27 -9.84
N GLU A 3 -0.97 -27.17 -9.79
CA GLU A 3 -2.11 -27.05 -8.86
C GLU A 3 -1.70 -27.08 -7.38
N ARG A 4 -0.67 -27.88 -7.07
CA ARG A 4 -0.15 -28.05 -5.71
C ARG A 4 0.66 -26.81 -5.29
N THR A 5 1.40 -26.21 -6.22
CA THR A 5 2.12 -24.94 -6.02
C THR A 5 1.16 -23.77 -5.80
N HIS A 6 0.01 -23.77 -6.46
CA HIS A 6 -1.03 -22.75 -6.30
C HIS A 6 -1.71 -22.82 -4.92
N GLN A 7 -2.06 -24.02 -4.45
CA GLN A 7 -2.60 -24.20 -3.10
C GLN A 7 -1.58 -23.90 -1.99
N GLU A 8 -0.30 -24.17 -2.21
CA GLU A 8 0.78 -23.82 -1.27
C GLU A 8 1.01 -22.30 -1.15
N LEU A 9 0.79 -21.52 -2.22
CA LEU A 9 0.86 -20.04 -2.20
C LEU A 9 -0.35 -19.41 -1.48
N LEU A 10 -1.53 -20.00 -1.61
CA LEU A 10 -2.72 -19.56 -0.86
C LEU A 10 -2.59 -19.79 0.65
N ALA A 11 -1.84 -20.81 1.07
CA ALA A 11 -1.56 -21.07 2.49
C ALA A 11 -0.57 -20.06 3.13
N LEU A 12 0.09 -19.22 2.32
CA LEU A 12 0.98 -18.12 2.76
C LEU A 12 0.27 -16.75 2.76
N ALA A 13 -0.93 -16.66 2.18
CA ALA A 13 -1.75 -15.45 2.22
C ALA A 13 -2.09 -15.10 3.68
N GLY A 14 -1.70 -13.88 4.10
CA GLY A 14 -1.86 -13.41 5.47
C GLY A 14 -0.67 -13.65 6.41
N ARG A 15 0.44 -14.26 5.95
CA ARG A 15 1.68 -14.40 6.74
C ARG A 15 2.88 -13.63 6.18
N VAL A 16 2.77 -13.10 4.96
CA VAL A 16 3.80 -12.30 4.29
C VAL A 16 3.08 -11.16 3.56
N PRO A 17 3.65 -9.93 3.49
CA PRO A 17 3.06 -8.82 2.75
C PRO A 17 2.83 -9.16 1.27
N ASP A 18 1.73 -8.70 0.70
CA ASP A 18 1.24 -9.07 -0.64
C ASP A 18 2.24 -8.78 -1.77
N ASP A 19 3.13 -7.80 -1.60
CA ASP A 19 4.23 -7.44 -2.52
C ASP A 19 5.20 -8.60 -2.82
N TRP A 20 5.32 -9.56 -1.90
CA TRP A 20 6.11 -10.77 -2.12
C TRP A 20 5.40 -11.80 -3.01
N LEU A 21 4.05 -11.76 -3.08
CA LEU A 21 3.27 -12.58 -4.00
C LEU A 21 3.32 -12.03 -5.42
N VAL A 22 3.54 -10.73 -5.60
CA VAL A 22 3.74 -10.07 -6.90
C VAL A 22 5.05 -10.52 -7.53
N ILE A 23 6.16 -10.42 -6.79
CA ILE A 23 7.47 -10.90 -7.22
C ILE A 23 7.46 -12.42 -7.45
N ALA A 24 6.77 -13.19 -6.59
CA ALA A 24 6.61 -14.63 -6.79
C ALA A 24 5.83 -14.98 -8.07
N ARG A 25 4.82 -14.18 -8.42
CA ARG A 25 3.98 -14.36 -9.63
C ARG A 25 4.70 -13.93 -10.90
N GLU A 26 5.48 -12.85 -10.88
CA GLU A 26 6.31 -12.43 -12.01
C GLU A 26 7.40 -13.46 -12.34
N VAL A 27 8.04 -14.03 -11.32
CA VAL A 27 9.04 -15.11 -11.48
C VAL A 27 8.40 -16.42 -11.98
N LEU A 28 7.16 -16.72 -11.57
CA LEU A 28 6.37 -17.84 -12.11
C LEU A 28 5.98 -17.63 -13.58
N ALA A 29 5.63 -16.39 -13.96
CA ALA A 29 5.28 -16.02 -15.33
C ALA A 29 6.48 -16.11 -16.29
N ALA A 30 7.70 -15.87 -15.79
CA ALA A 30 8.94 -15.99 -16.54
C ALA A 30 9.49 -17.44 -16.66
N GLY A 31 8.89 -18.42 -15.97
CA GLY A 31 9.31 -19.83 -16.01
C GLY A 31 10.65 -20.13 -15.30
N ASP A 32 11.17 -19.20 -14.51
CA ASP A 32 12.49 -19.28 -13.87
C ASP A 32 12.43 -20.06 -12.53
N THR A 33 12.55 -21.39 -12.65
CA THR A 33 12.42 -22.33 -11.52
C THR A 33 13.57 -22.23 -10.49
N ALA A 34 14.72 -21.67 -10.86
CA ALA A 34 15.87 -21.48 -9.97
C ALA A 34 15.66 -20.26 -9.07
N ARG A 35 15.19 -19.15 -9.64
CA ARG A 35 14.82 -17.94 -8.89
C ARG A 35 13.62 -18.17 -7.97
N LEU A 36 12.67 -19.01 -8.39
CA LEU A 36 11.55 -19.48 -7.56
C LEU A 36 12.00 -20.29 -6.34
N SER A 37 13.00 -21.17 -6.51
CA SER A 37 13.58 -21.92 -5.38
C SER A 37 14.37 -21.01 -4.43
N GLY A 38 15.07 -20.01 -4.96
CA GLY A 38 15.74 -18.98 -4.16
C GLY A 38 14.77 -18.11 -3.37
N LEU A 39 13.67 -17.68 -3.98
CA LEU A 39 12.59 -16.93 -3.33
C LEU A 39 11.92 -17.77 -2.24
N ARG A 40 11.67 -19.05 -2.50
CA ARG A 40 11.12 -20.00 -1.52
C ARG A 40 12.07 -20.23 -0.33
N ALA A 41 13.37 -20.30 -0.55
CA ALA A 41 14.37 -20.39 0.52
C ALA A 41 14.47 -19.08 1.32
N ALA A 42 14.36 -17.93 0.66
CA ALA A 42 14.32 -16.61 1.29
C ALA A 42 13.05 -16.40 2.14
N LEU A 43 11.88 -16.82 1.63
CA LEU A 43 10.61 -16.81 2.36
C LEU A 43 10.60 -17.77 3.57
N ALA A 44 11.28 -18.92 3.47
CA ALA A 44 11.45 -19.84 4.60
C ALA A 44 12.47 -19.35 5.63
N ALA A 45 13.39 -18.45 5.22
CA ALA A 45 14.41 -17.85 6.07
C ALA A 45 14.02 -16.46 6.63
N ALA A 46 13.02 -15.80 6.04
CA ALA A 46 12.43 -14.56 6.51
C ALA A 46 11.77 -14.82 7.87
N ARG A 47 12.49 -14.49 8.93
CA ARG A 47 11.92 -14.39 10.26
C ARG A 47 11.01 -13.16 10.27
N PRO A 48 9.79 -13.23 10.85
CA PRO A 48 9.08 -12.02 11.20
C PRO A 48 10.04 -11.15 12.01
N ALA A 49 10.17 -9.87 11.65
CA ALA A 49 10.96 -8.91 12.41
C ALA A 49 10.66 -9.10 13.91
N ASP A 50 11.73 -9.27 14.69
CA ASP A 50 11.65 -9.81 16.05
C ASP A 50 10.52 -9.17 16.88
N THR A 51 9.60 -10.04 17.33
CA THR A 51 8.63 -9.84 18.42
C THR A 51 7.57 -8.73 18.26
N VAL A 52 6.73 -8.81 17.23
CA VAL A 52 5.33 -8.40 17.42
C VAL A 52 4.64 -9.56 18.13
N PRO A 53 4.15 -9.40 19.39
CA PRO A 53 3.32 -10.45 19.99
C PRO A 53 2.19 -10.78 19.02
N GLU A 54 1.86 -12.07 18.84
CA GLU A 54 0.79 -12.47 17.93
C GLU A 54 -0.41 -11.54 18.14
N PRO A 55 -0.91 -10.88 17.07
CA PRO A 55 -1.94 -9.89 17.25
C PRO A 55 -3.12 -10.59 17.91
N ALA A 56 -3.49 -10.14 19.11
CA ALA A 56 -4.60 -10.69 19.88
C ALA A 56 -5.92 -10.70 19.08
N HIS A 57 -5.98 -9.92 17.99
CA HIS A 57 -7.10 -9.81 17.09
C HIS A 57 -6.67 -10.05 15.64
N MET A 58 -7.34 -11.00 14.99
CA MET A 58 -7.28 -11.23 13.56
C MET A 58 -8.41 -10.47 12.87
N PHE A 59 -8.10 -9.79 11.77
CA PHE A 59 -9.08 -9.10 10.94
C PHE A 59 -9.10 -9.68 9.53
N VAL A 60 -10.30 -9.78 8.96
CA VAL A 60 -10.49 -10.23 7.58
C VAL A 60 -11.49 -9.31 6.87
N PRO A 61 -11.38 -9.17 5.54
CA PRO A 61 -12.42 -8.49 4.77
C PRO A 61 -13.78 -9.14 5.01
N GLY A 62 -14.82 -8.33 5.22
CA GLY A 62 -16.18 -8.83 5.29
C GLY A 62 -16.72 -9.19 3.91
N GLN A 63 -17.56 -10.22 3.82
CA GLN A 63 -18.35 -10.44 2.61
C GLN A 63 -19.37 -9.30 2.50
N ALA A 64 -19.29 -8.52 1.43
CA ALA A 64 -20.07 -7.27 1.28
C ALA A 64 -21.59 -7.49 1.40
N HIS A 65 -22.10 -8.63 0.94
CA HIS A 65 -23.53 -8.90 0.83
C HIS A 65 -24.22 -9.21 2.18
N ASP A 66 -23.48 -9.68 3.19
CA ASP A 66 -24.09 -10.15 4.44
C ASP A 66 -24.47 -9.00 5.39
N HIS A 67 -23.97 -7.78 5.14
CA HIS A 67 -24.07 -6.63 6.04
C HIS A 67 -24.55 -5.33 5.37
N GLU A 68 -25.07 -5.40 4.15
CA GLU A 68 -25.43 -4.19 3.37
C GLU A 68 -26.44 -3.27 4.08
N ARG A 69 -27.33 -3.83 4.89
CA ARG A 69 -28.33 -3.05 5.62
C ARG A 69 -27.69 -2.27 6.77
N GLU A 70 -26.87 -2.94 7.58
CA GLU A 70 -26.15 -2.32 8.69
C GLU A 70 -25.14 -1.29 8.18
N ASP A 71 -24.38 -1.63 7.12
CA ASP A 71 -23.39 -0.75 6.51
C ASP A 71 -24.02 0.55 6.02
N ARG A 72 -25.17 0.47 5.35
CA ARG A 72 -25.90 1.64 4.86
C ARG A 72 -26.41 2.51 6.01
N ALA A 73 -26.96 1.90 7.05
CA ALA A 73 -27.49 2.62 8.22
C ALA A 73 -26.38 3.38 8.95
N VAL A 74 -25.22 2.76 9.14
CA VAL A 74 -24.05 3.40 9.76
C VAL A 74 -23.52 4.55 8.89
N VAL A 75 -23.37 4.32 7.58
CA VAL A 75 -22.93 5.38 6.66
C VAL A 75 -23.90 6.56 6.64
N GLU A 76 -25.22 6.33 6.60
CA GLU A 76 -26.21 7.41 6.62
C GLU A 76 -26.16 8.24 7.91
N ALA A 77 -25.98 7.58 9.06
CA ALA A 77 -25.81 8.27 10.34
C ALA A 77 -24.54 9.12 10.38
N ILE A 78 -23.39 8.54 10.02
CA ILE A 78 -22.09 9.23 10.05
C ILE A 78 -22.05 10.40 9.07
N ARG A 79 -22.62 10.24 7.87
CA ARG A 79 -22.67 11.29 6.84
C ARG A 79 -23.40 12.56 7.28
N SER A 80 -24.29 12.43 8.26
CA SER A 80 -25.06 13.55 8.81
C SER A 80 -24.27 14.32 9.88
N GLU A 81 -23.17 13.75 10.38
CA GLU A 81 -22.36 14.34 11.43
C GLU A 81 -21.27 15.25 10.85
N THR A 82 -21.16 16.45 11.43
CA THR A 82 -20.17 17.44 10.98
C THR A 82 -18.76 16.96 11.35
N GLY A 83 -17.87 16.92 10.36
CA GLY A 83 -16.47 16.54 10.55
C GLY A 83 -16.19 15.05 10.37
N ALA A 84 -17.16 14.20 10.07
CA ALA A 84 -16.86 12.84 9.63
C ALA A 84 -16.21 12.84 8.23
N GLU A 85 -15.13 12.07 8.06
CA GLU A 85 -14.35 12.07 6.81
C GLU A 85 -14.41 10.74 6.06
N ALA A 86 -14.43 9.60 6.78
CA ALA A 86 -14.51 8.30 6.15
C ALA A 86 -15.03 7.23 7.11
N CYS A 87 -15.63 6.18 6.52
CA CYS A 87 -16.14 5.01 7.22
C CYS A 87 -15.67 3.75 6.49
N TRP A 88 -15.08 2.83 7.23
CA TRP A 88 -14.75 1.48 6.78
C TRP A 88 -15.48 0.44 7.59
N ALA A 89 -15.48 -0.79 7.09
CA ALA A 89 -15.85 -1.94 7.88
C ALA A 89 -14.97 -3.16 7.62
N THR A 90 -14.74 -3.94 8.68
CA THR A 90 -13.95 -5.19 8.67
C THR A 90 -14.62 -6.24 9.55
N MET A 91 -14.09 -7.47 9.55
CA MET A 91 -14.53 -8.54 10.45
C MET A 91 -13.41 -8.92 11.41
N ARG A 92 -13.63 -8.74 12.71
CA ARG A 92 -12.77 -9.22 13.79
C ARG A 92 -13.09 -10.69 14.09
N GLY A 93 -12.07 -11.53 14.12
CA GLY A 93 -12.21 -12.98 14.36
C GLY A 93 -13.06 -13.72 13.31
N GLY A 94 -13.35 -13.09 12.17
CA GLY A 94 -14.18 -13.65 11.10
C GLY A 94 -15.69 -13.61 11.33
N SER A 95 -16.17 -13.12 12.48
CA SER A 95 -17.60 -13.13 12.82
C SER A 95 -18.12 -11.80 13.37
N GLU A 96 -17.23 -10.93 13.84
CA GLU A 96 -17.61 -9.68 14.46
C GLU A 96 -17.38 -8.50 13.52
N ARG A 97 -18.48 -7.93 12.99
CA ARG A 97 -18.43 -6.68 12.21
C ARG A 97 -17.88 -5.54 13.07
N VAL A 98 -16.88 -4.83 12.56
CA VAL A 98 -16.31 -3.62 13.18
C VAL A 98 -16.33 -2.49 12.16
N TYR A 99 -16.84 -1.33 12.56
CA TYR A 99 -16.84 -0.08 11.81
C TYR A 99 -15.72 0.82 12.32
N LEU A 100 -14.96 1.39 11.40
CA LEU A 100 -13.88 2.32 11.69
C LEU A 100 -14.26 3.66 11.08
N VAL A 101 -14.18 4.75 11.84
CA VAL A 101 -14.60 6.08 11.39
C VAL A 101 -13.47 7.07 11.62
N GLN A 102 -12.99 7.68 10.54
CA GLN A 102 -12.07 8.79 10.61
C GLN A 102 -12.87 10.09 10.69
N ALA A 103 -12.52 10.95 11.64
CA ALA A 103 -13.05 12.30 11.75
C ALA A 103 -11.95 13.35 11.56
N GLY A 104 -12.33 14.49 10.99
CA GLY A 104 -11.46 15.63 10.77
C GLY A 104 -10.98 16.30 12.06
N ALA A 105 -9.98 17.16 11.93
CA ALA A 105 -9.44 17.90 13.06
C ALA A 105 -10.53 18.75 13.74
N GLY A 106 -10.67 18.60 15.05
CA GLY A 106 -11.66 19.33 15.85
C GLY A 106 -13.10 18.83 15.76
N ALA A 107 -13.35 17.67 15.13
CA ALA A 107 -14.67 17.04 15.11
C ALA A 107 -15.10 16.56 16.51
N ASP A 108 -16.42 16.51 16.74
CA ASP A 108 -17.00 15.94 17.95
C ASP A 108 -17.04 14.40 17.84
N LEU A 109 -15.92 13.76 18.20
CA LEU A 109 -15.79 12.30 18.18
C LEU A 109 -16.91 11.60 18.98
N PRO A 110 -17.27 12.04 20.21
CA PRO A 110 -18.42 11.49 20.94
C PRO A 110 -19.74 11.56 20.17
N ALA A 111 -20.06 12.67 19.50
CA ALA A 111 -21.28 12.79 18.71
C ALA A 111 -21.31 11.79 17.55
N ILE A 112 -20.21 11.67 16.81
CA ILE A 112 -20.07 10.69 15.70
C ILE A 112 -20.24 9.26 16.22
N THR A 113 -19.59 8.93 17.34
CA THR A 113 -19.71 7.61 17.99
C THR A 113 -21.16 7.31 18.38
N VAL A 114 -21.85 8.27 18.99
CA VAL A 114 -23.26 8.12 19.39
C VAL A 114 -24.18 7.95 18.17
N ALA A 115 -23.97 8.73 17.11
CA ALA A 115 -24.76 8.64 15.89
C ALA A 115 -24.62 7.26 15.24
N ALA A 116 -23.38 6.78 15.07
CA ALA A 116 -23.09 5.49 14.50
C ALA A 116 -23.65 4.33 15.35
N HIS A 117 -23.53 4.39 16.67
CA HIS A 117 -24.11 3.37 17.55
C HIS A 117 -25.63 3.33 17.52
N ARG A 118 -26.30 4.48 17.41
CA ARG A 118 -27.78 4.53 17.32
C ARG A 118 -28.30 3.90 16.03
N ALA A 119 -27.49 3.84 14.98
CA ALA A 119 -27.83 3.17 13.73
C ALA A 119 -27.77 1.63 13.84
N LEU A 120 -27.08 1.11 14.87
CA LEU A 120 -26.88 -0.32 15.08
C LEU A 120 -27.84 -0.87 16.14
N SER A 121 -28.23 -2.13 15.97
CA SER A 121 -29.15 -2.83 16.88
C SER A 121 -28.48 -3.59 18.03
N ASP A 122 -27.14 -3.62 18.08
CA ASP A 122 -26.35 -4.46 19.02
C ASP A 122 -25.10 -3.72 19.58
N THR A 123 -24.37 -4.38 20.49
CA THR A 123 -23.18 -3.90 21.25
C THR A 123 -22.11 -3.13 20.45
N PRO A 124 -21.28 -2.27 21.09
CA PRO A 124 -20.44 -1.30 20.40
C PRO A 124 -19.40 -1.93 19.49
N ARG A 125 -19.54 -1.66 18.19
CA ARG A 125 -18.68 -2.14 17.09
C ARG A 125 -18.07 -1.00 16.28
N VAL A 126 -18.21 0.24 16.77
CA VAL A 126 -17.78 1.45 16.06
C VAL A 126 -16.60 2.04 16.81
N GLU A 127 -15.50 2.21 16.10
CA GLU A 127 -14.29 2.86 16.59
C GLU A 127 -14.10 4.17 15.81
N VAL A 128 -14.16 5.30 16.52
CA VAL A 128 -14.02 6.63 15.91
C VAL A 128 -12.70 7.26 16.37
N PHE A 129 -11.92 7.75 15.42
CA PHE A 129 -10.59 8.33 15.67
C PHE A 129 -10.38 9.60 14.86
N ALA A 130 -9.54 10.50 15.38
CA ALA A 130 -9.14 11.70 14.67
C ALA A 130 -8.12 11.39 13.56
N ARG A 131 -8.21 12.12 12.45
CA ARG A 131 -7.35 11.95 11.26
C ARG A 131 -5.84 12.11 11.52
N ASP A 132 -5.47 12.95 12.47
CA ASP A 132 -4.08 13.35 12.72
C ASP A 132 -3.49 12.67 13.96
N GLU A 133 -4.25 11.79 14.61
CA GLU A 133 -3.79 11.05 15.79
C GLU A 133 -3.07 9.76 15.39
N PRO A 134 -1.95 9.42 16.05
CA PRO A 134 -1.26 8.16 15.80
C PRO A 134 -2.16 6.98 16.19
N LEU A 135 -2.48 6.13 15.22
CA LEU A 135 -3.35 4.99 15.44
C LEU A 135 -2.61 3.84 16.15
N PRO A 136 -3.20 3.26 17.21
CA PRO A 136 -2.70 2.01 17.79
C PRO A 136 -2.64 0.88 16.75
N GLY A 137 -1.73 -0.09 16.95
CA GLY A 137 -1.55 -1.22 16.03
C GLY A 137 -2.84 -1.99 15.73
N TYR A 138 -3.77 -2.08 16.70
CA TYR A 138 -5.12 -2.62 16.50
C TYR A 138 -5.86 -1.96 15.32
N HIS A 139 -5.93 -0.62 15.31
CA HIS A 139 -6.63 0.14 14.26
C HIS A 139 -5.91 0.05 12.93
N GLN A 140 -4.57 0.03 12.94
CA GLN A 140 -3.77 -0.14 11.73
C GLN A 140 -4.04 -1.50 11.07
N LEU A 141 -4.07 -2.58 11.86
CA LEU A 141 -4.41 -3.92 11.38
C LEU A 141 -5.86 -4.01 10.89
N ALA A 142 -6.79 -3.40 11.61
CA ALA A 142 -8.20 -3.37 11.23
C ALA A 142 -8.40 -2.64 9.89
N LEU A 143 -7.82 -1.46 9.71
CA LEU A 143 -7.91 -0.65 8.48
C LEU A 143 -7.29 -1.35 7.26
N ARG A 144 -6.19 -2.08 7.44
CA ARG A 144 -5.57 -2.87 6.36
C ARG A 144 -6.50 -3.96 5.81
N ALA A 145 -7.33 -4.54 6.67
CA ALA A 145 -8.30 -5.57 6.31
C ALA A 145 -9.71 -5.03 6.03
N ALA A 146 -9.91 -3.72 6.11
CA ALA A 146 -11.23 -3.11 6.01
C ALA A 146 -11.59 -2.76 4.57
N THR A 147 -12.89 -2.74 4.29
CA THR A 147 -13.46 -2.21 3.05
C THR A 147 -13.94 -0.78 3.31
N LEU A 148 -13.53 0.17 2.47
CA LEU A 148 -14.05 1.53 2.51
C LEU A 148 -15.53 1.52 2.11
N LEU A 149 -16.40 1.97 3.01
CA LEU A 149 -17.84 2.07 2.77
C LEU A 149 -18.24 3.46 2.27
N TRP A 150 -17.54 4.48 2.76
CA TRP A 150 -17.83 5.88 2.42
C TRP A 150 -16.63 6.79 2.75
N SER A 151 -16.45 7.83 1.94
CA SER A 151 -15.59 8.98 2.22
C SER A 151 -16.30 10.29 1.86
N SER A 152 -16.00 11.37 2.59
CA SER A 152 -16.52 12.71 2.31
C SER A 152 -15.81 13.40 1.15
N ALA A 153 -14.55 13.03 0.91
CA ALA A 153 -13.77 13.45 -0.24
C ALA A 153 -13.89 12.42 -1.39
N PRO A 154 -13.81 12.87 -2.66
CA PRO A 154 -13.71 11.96 -3.78
C PRO A 154 -12.43 11.12 -3.68
N GLU A 155 -12.49 9.90 -4.20
CA GLU A 155 -11.32 9.01 -4.25
C GLU A 155 -10.20 9.66 -5.08
N PRO A 156 -9.00 9.83 -4.51
CA PRO A 156 -7.88 10.40 -5.24
C PRO A 156 -7.36 9.41 -6.28
N THR A 157 -6.89 9.92 -7.41
CA THR A 157 -6.07 9.12 -8.32
C THR A 157 -4.69 8.92 -7.70
N ILE A 158 -4.32 7.66 -7.45
CA ILE A 158 -2.98 7.27 -7.03
C ILE A 158 -2.20 6.84 -8.27
N THR A 159 -1.00 7.39 -8.47
CA THR A 159 -0.12 7.03 -9.58
C THR A 159 1.14 6.35 -9.05
N VAL A 160 1.46 5.18 -9.59
CA VAL A 160 2.68 4.46 -9.27
C VAL A 160 3.77 4.86 -10.26
N ALA A 161 4.85 5.45 -9.77
CA ALA A 161 5.97 5.87 -10.59
C ALA A 161 6.77 4.67 -11.10
N ARG A 162 7.18 4.74 -12.36
CA ARG A 162 8.11 3.77 -12.93
C ARG A 162 9.52 4.07 -12.44
N VAL A 163 10.28 3.02 -12.17
CA VAL A 163 11.72 3.14 -11.89
C VAL A 163 12.55 2.96 -13.17
N PHE A 164 12.07 2.13 -14.09
CA PHE A 164 12.79 1.74 -15.31
C PHE A 164 11.97 2.13 -16.55
N ASP A 165 12.65 2.34 -17.67
CA ASP A 165 11.99 2.68 -18.93
C ASP A 165 11.27 1.49 -19.55
N GLY A 166 11.75 0.28 -19.26
CA GLY A 166 11.07 -0.95 -19.62
C GLY A 166 11.66 -2.19 -18.94
N ALA A 167 11.06 -3.34 -19.26
CA ALA A 167 11.52 -4.65 -18.84
C ALA A 167 11.34 -5.67 -19.96
N GLY A 168 12.25 -6.65 -20.03
CA GLY A 168 12.19 -7.73 -21.01
C GLY A 168 12.88 -9.01 -20.52
N ALA A 169 13.19 -9.94 -21.44
CA ALA A 169 13.80 -11.22 -21.09
C ALA A 169 15.17 -11.09 -20.37
N GLY A 170 15.88 -9.96 -20.57
CA GLY A 170 17.13 -9.65 -19.89
C GLY A 170 16.97 -8.92 -18.54
N GLY A 171 15.74 -8.67 -18.10
CA GLY A 171 15.43 -7.86 -16.92
C GLY A 171 15.03 -6.41 -17.24
N PRO A 172 14.94 -5.56 -16.21
CA PRO A 172 14.65 -4.13 -16.37
C PRO A 172 15.81 -3.39 -17.01
N TRP A 173 15.52 -2.27 -17.68
CA TRP A 173 16.52 -1.46 -18.38
C TRP A 173 16.17 0.04 -18.38
N PHE A 174 17.20 0.87 -18.50
CA PHE A 174 17.12 2.29 -18.82
C PHE A 174 17.42 2.50 -20.31
N ALA A 175 16.70 3.41 -20.96
CA ALA A 175 16.93 3.77 -22.34
C ALA A 175 18.32 4.42 -22.50
N PRO A 176 19.01 4.23 -23.64
CA PRO A 176 20.31 4.88 -23.86
C PRO A 176 20.25 6.42 -23.81
N ASP A 177 19.09 7.00 -24.10
CA ASP A 177 18.77 8.42 -24.06
C ASP A 177 17.98 8.84 -22.81
N HIS A 178 17.96 8.00 -21.77
CA HIS A 178 17.33 8.32 -20.49
C HIS A 178 17.91 9.63 -19.92
N GLU A 179 17.02 10.49 -19.44
CA GLU A 179 17.36 11.84 -19.01
C GLU A 179 18.27 11.83 -17.77
N LEU A 180 19.24 12.76 -17.74
CA LEU A 180 20.16 12.92 -16.62
C LEU A 180 19.94 14.26 -15.91
N VAL A 181 19.81 14.22 -14.59
CA VAL A 181 19.70 15.41 -13.74
C VAL A 181 21.10 15.89 -13.34
N VAL A 182 21.74 16.59 -14.28
CA VAL A 182 23.11 17.08 -14.12
C VAL A 182 23.19 18.31 -13.21
N ASP A 183 22.15 19.14 -13.15
CA ASP A 183 22.10 20.30 -12.25
C ASP A 183 22.05 19.83 -10.78
N PRO A 184 23.07 20.15 -9.95
CA PRO A 184 23.08 19.76 -8.55
C PRO A 184 21.91 20.32 -7.73
N ALA A 185 21.40 21.51 -8.06
CA ALA A 185 20.30 22.13 -7.30
C ALA A 185 18.96 21.49 -7.61
N GLU A 186 18.73 21.08 -8.85
CA GLU A 186 17.59 20.27 -9.25
C GLU A 186 17.66 18.86 -8.64
N ARG A 187 18.81 18.20 -8.75
CA ARG A 187 19.02 16.87 -8.17
C ARG A 187 18.80 16.85 -6.66
N ALA A 188 19.29 17.85 -5.94
CA ALA A 188 19.08 17.95 -4.49
C ALA A 188 17.59 18.08 -4.13
N ARG A 189 16.83 18.91 -4.87
CA ARG A 189 15.38 19.06 -4.64
C ARG A 189 14.61 17.76 -4.91
N LEU A 190 14.95 17.05 -5.97
CA LEU A 190 14.35 15.75 -6.27
C LEU A 190 14.69 14.70 -5.21
N LEU A 191 15.93 14.65 -4.72
CA LEU A 191 16.32 13.75 -3.64
C LEU A 191 15.61 14.07 -2.32
N ASP A 192 15.47 15.36 -1.99
CA ASP A 192 14.71 15.79 -0.81
C ASP A 192 13.24 15.36 -0.90
N PHE A 193 12.61 15.51 -2.08
CA PHE A 193 11.26 15.01 -2.32
C PHE A 193 11.17 13.48 -2.19
N LEU A 194 12.03 12.73 -2.89
CA LEU A 194 12.00 11.27 -2.92
C LEU A 194 12.23 10.68 -1.53
N GLY A 195 13.12 11.28 -0.73
CA GLY A 195 13.38 10.89 0.65
C GLY A 195 12.32 11.36 1.65
N GLY A 196 11.57 12.41 1.32
CA GLY A 196 10.55 13.03 2.17
C GLY A 196 9.20 12.31 2.20
N GLY A 197 8.93 11.40 1.25
CA GLY A 197 7.70 10.60 1.23
C GLY A 197 7.57 9.64 2.42
N GLU A 198 6.35 9.38 2.87
CA GLU A 198 6.07 8.42 3.94
C GLU A 198 6.38 7.00 3.45
N LEU A 199 7.10 6.22 4.26
CA LEU A 199 7.35 4.80 4.01
C LEU A 199 6.03 4.01 4.14
N VAL A 200 5.45 3.62 3.00
CA VAL A 200 4.19 2.86 2.95
C VAL A 200 4.41 1.36 2.90
N LEU A 201 5.57 0.95 2.38
CA LEU A 201 6.02 -0.44 2.43
C LEU A 201 7.53 -0.53 2.64
N ALA A 202 7.92 -1.28 3.67
CA ALA A 202 9.31 -1.61 3.92
C ALA A 202 9.68 -2.91 3.19
N ALA A 203 10.76 -2.88 2.42
CA ALA A 203 11.35 -4.08 1.83
C ALA A 203 12.68 -4.40 2.52
N ASP A 204 12.82 -5.64 3.00
CA ASP A 204 14.04 -6.09 3.69
C ASP A 204 15.16 -6.53 2.72
N SER A 205 14.86 -6.60 1.42
CA SER A 205 15.79 -7.05 0.39
C SER A 205 16.26 -5.91 -0.52
N LEU A 206 17.53 -5.98 -0.92
CA LEU A 206 18.15 -5.06 -1.87
C LEU A 206 18.30 -5.74 -3.24
N GLY A 207 17.95 -5.01 -4.29
CA GLY A 207 18.11 -5.40 -5.68
C GLY A 207 19.52 -5.19 -6.21
N THR A 208 19.76 -5.68 -7.43
CA THR A 208 21.01 -5.44 -8.17
C THR A 208 20.95 -4.09 -8.87
N ASP A 209 22.04 -3.33 -8.80
CA ASP A 209 22.24 -2.13 -9.60
C ASP A 209 22.47 -2.54 -11.05
N ILE A 210 21.54 -2.22 -11.95
CA ILE A 210 21.60 -2.64 -13.35
C ILE A 210 22.59 -1.82 -14.18
N VAL A 211 23.06 -0.68 -13.68
CA VAL A 211 24.04 0.17 -14.34
C VAL A 211 25.45 -0.36 -14.09
N THR A 212 25.73 -0.82 -12.87
CA THR A 212 27.08 -1.29 -12.47
C THR A 212 27.20 -2.80 -12.32
N GLY A 213 26.08 -3.51 -12.20
CA GLY A 213 26.03 -4.93 -11.84
C GLY A 213 26.24 -5.21 -10.34
N ALA A 214 26.30 -4.19 -9.48
CA ALA A 214 26.51 -4.37 -8.05
C ALA A 214 25.31 -5.08 -7.41
N ALA A 215 25.55 -6.26 -6.84
CA ALA A 215 24.51 -7.04 -6.18
C ALA A 215 24.11 -6.42 -4.82
N ALA A 216 22.83 -6.57 -4.46
CA ALA A 216 22.29 -6.16 -3.17
C ALA A 216 22.58 -4.69 -2.80
N ALA A 217 22.39 -3.78 -3.76
CA ALA A 217 22.67 -2.36 -3.60
C ALA A 217 21.41 -1.48 -3.63
N VAL A 218 20.39 -1.88 -4.39
CA VAL A 218 19.24 -1.01 -4.71
C VAL A 218 18.09 -1.25 -3.72
N PRO A 219 17.68 -0.27 -2.91
CA PRO A 219 16.54 -0.42 -2.01
C PRO A 219 15.22 -0.59 -2.79
N ALA A 220 14.34 -1.45 -2.28
CA ALA A 220 13.06 -1.77 -2.91
C ALA A 220 11.83 -1.28 -2.13
N SER A 221 12.04 -0.57 -1.02
CA SER A 221 10.95 0.02 -0.22
C SER A 221 10.13 1.00 -1.06
N LEU A 222 8.84 1.13 -0.72
CA LEU A 222 7.91 2.07 -1.37
C LEU A 222 7.56 3.22 -0.46
N ARG A 223 7.52 4.42 -1.05
CA ARG A 223 7.15 5.67 -0.42
C ARG A 223 5.96 6.30 -1.11
N SER A 224 5.24 7.14 -0.39
CA SER A 224 4.13 7.90 -0.94
C SER A 224 3.93 9.26 -0.25
N ASP A 225 3.39 10.20 -1.01
CA ASP A 225 2.84 11.47 -0.52
C ASP A 225 1.30 11.49 -0.54
N GLY A 226 0.67 10.35 -0.84
CA GLY A 226 -0.78 10.21 -0.96
C GLY A 226 -1.36 10.49 -2.34
N ARG A 227 -0.53 10.85 -3.33
CA ARG A 227 -0.91 10.94 -4.75
C ARG A 227 0.01 10.08 -5.61
N TRP A 228 1.30 10.08 -5.31
CA TRP A 228 2.29 9.24 -5.95
C TRP A 228 2.76 8.13 -5.03
N VAL A 229 3.09 6.99 -5.62
CA VAL A 229 3.87 5.94 -4.96
C VAL A 229 5.13 5.71 -5.77
N TRP A 230 6.29 5.65 -5.13
CA TRP A 230 7.57 5.43 -5.80
C TRP A 230 8.45 4.50 -4.97
N SER A 231 9.38 3.84 -5.65
CA SER A 231 10.40 3.03 -4.99
C SER A 231 11.60 3.89 -4.56
N ASP A 232 12.22 3.53 -3.43
CA ASP A 232 13.51 4.07 -3.01
C ASP A 232 14.62 3.85 -4.07
N ALA A 233 14.43 2.90 -5.00
CA ALA A 233 15.29 2.72 -6.16
C ALA A 233 15.41 4.00 -7.01
N ALA A 234 14.34 4.79 -7.15
CA ALA A 234 14.38 6.05 -7.90
C ALA A 234 15.37 7.04 -7.26
N GLY A 235 15.36 7.15 -5.93
CA GLY A 235 16.33 7.97 -5.19
C GLY A 235 17.76 7.43 -5.33
N TYR A 236 17.93 6.10 -5.27
CA TYR A 236 19.24 5.46 -5.46
C TYR A 236 19.84 5.76 -6.84
N TYR A 237 19.07 5.58 -7.92
CA TYR A 237 19.56 5.80 -9.28
C TYR A 237 19.80 7.30 -9.57
N LEU A 238 18.97 8.18 -9.02
CA LEU A 238 19.18 9.62 -9.12
C LEU A 238 20.45 10.07 -8.41
N ASP A 239 20.69 9.62 -7.17
CA ASP A 239 21.87 10.02 -6.40
C ASP A 239 23.16 9.50 -7.04
N ARG A 240 23.17 8.21 -7.41
CA ARG A 240 24.39 7.51 -7.81
C ARG A 240 24.72 7.64 -9.29
N HIS A 241 23.70 7.69 -10.13
CA HIS A 241 23.82 7.64 -11.60
C HIS A 241 23.23 8.87 -12.30
N GLN A 242 22.65 9.81 -11.55
CA GLN A 242 21.98 11.01 -12.08
C GLN A 242 20.79 10.71 -13.00
N LEU A 243 20.31 9.46 -13.04
CA LEU A 243 19.15 9.07 -13.85
C LEU A 243 17.90 9.73 -13.29
N ALA A 244 17.17 10.45 -14.15
CA ALA A 244 15.95 11.13 -13.77
C ALA A 244 14.88 10.13 -13.28
N PRO A 245 14.08 10.46 -12.26
CA PRO A 245 12.92 9.65 -11.91
C PRO A 245 11.84 9.72 -13.02
N ASP A 246 10.74 8.97 -12.88
CA ASP A 246 9.60 9.06 -13.80
C ASP A 246 9.23 10.54 -14.06
N PRO A 247 9.07 10.98 -15.33
CA PRO A 247 8.89 12.38 -15.65
C PRO A 247 7.67 13.02 -14.96
N GLY A 248 6.58 12.27 -14.78
CA GLY A 248 5.41 12.77 -14.06
C GLY A 248 5.67 12.93 -12.57
N LEU A 249 6.46 12.02 -11.99
CA LEU A 249 6.91 12.15 -10.60
C LEU A 249 7.88 13.34 -10.43
N ALA A 250 8.80 13.54 -11.38
CA ALA A 250 9.74 14.67 -11.38
C ALA A 250 9.00 16.01 -11.47
N GLU A 251 8.02 16.12 -12.37
CA GLU A 251 7.16 17.31 -12.49
C GLU A 251 6.40 17.58 -11.18
N HIS A 252 5.83 16.53 -10.59
CA HIS A 252 5.12 16.61 -9.31
C HIS A 252 6.03 17.07 -8.16
N ALA A 253 7.25 16.53 -8.09
CA ALA A 253 8.26 16.88 -7.09
C ALA A 253 8.68 18.35 -7.13
N MET A 254 8.65 18.96 -8.33
CA MET A 254 8.97 20.38 -8.53
C MET A 254 7.80 21.31 -8.22
N GLY A 255 6.59 20.76 -8.04
CA GLY A 255 5.39 21.48 -7.63
C GLY A 255 5.24 21.61 -6.11
N THR A 256 4.03 21.96 -5.68
CA THR A 256 3.65 21.90 -4.26
C THR A 256 2.98 20.55 -3.98
N TRP A 257 3.50 19.82 -3.00
CA TRP A 257 2.99 18.53 -2.58
C TRP A 257 2.71 18.53 -1.07
N PRO A 258 1.77 17.70 -0.59
CA PRO A 258 1.45 17.62 0.83
C PRO A 258 2.67 17.16 1.63
N THR A 259 2.99 17.88 2.72
CA THR A 259 4.04 17.48 3.65
C THR A 259 3.42 17.00 4.96
N GLY A 260 4.02 15.98 5.56
CA GLY A 260 3.54 15.37 6.81
C GLY A 260 3.02 13.94 6.62
N PRO A 261 2.58 13.30 7.72
CA PRO A 261 2.12 11.93 7.69
C PRO A 261 0.82 11.80 6.90
N LEU A 262 0.67 10.67 6.20
CA LEU A 262 -0.56 10.33 5.50
C LEU A 262 -1.68 10.09 6.51
N SER A 263 -2.84 10.69 6.23
CA SER A 263 -4.06 10.35 6.96
C SER A 263 -4.40 8.86 6.77
N PRO A 264 -5.11 8.23 7.73
CA PRO A 264 -5.56 6.85 7.57
C PRO A 264 -6.32 6.61 6.25
N LEU A 265 -7.18 7.55 5.84
CA LEU A 265 -7.87 7.51 4.55
C LEU A 265 -6.92 7.52 3.35
N THR A 266 -5.96 8.44 3.36
CA THR A 266 -4.96 8.53 2.29
C THR A 266 -4.12 7.24 2.21
N ARG A 267 -3.68 6.71 3.35
CA ARG A 267 -2.94 5.45 3.41
C ARG A 267 -3.76 4.27 2.90
N HIS A 268 -5.06 4.23 3.17
CA HIS A 268 -5.97 3.21 2.64
C HIS A 268 -6.10 3.26 1.11
N HIS A 269 -6.21 4.45 0.51
CA HIS A 269 -6.24 4.59 -0.95
C HIS A 269 -4.91 4.15 -1.58
N VAL A 270 -3.78 4.55 -1.00
CA VAL A 270 -2.44 4.11 -1.45
C VAL A 270 -2.33 2.59 -1.43
N TRP A 271 -2.72 1.96 -0.32
CA TRP A 271 -2.71 0.49 -0.19
C TRP A 271 -3.62 -0.18 -1.23
N THR A 272 -4.85 0.31 -1.39
CA THR A 272 -5.80 -0.24 -2.36
C THR A 272 -5.28 -0.13 -3.79
N ALA A 273 -4.64 0.99 -4.14
CA ALA A 273 -4.03 1.16 -5.46
C ALA A 273 -2.92 0.12 -5.72
N LEU A 274 -2.05 -0.12 -4.74
CA LEU A 274 -1.02 -1.15 -4.83
C LEU A 274 -1.61 -2.55 -4.99
N SER A 275 -2.67 -2.88 -4.23
CA SER A 275 -3.36 -4.18 -4.35
C SER A 275 -4.24 -4.34 -5.60
N ALA A 276 -4.61 -3.24 -6.28
CA ALA A 276 -5.43 -3.25 -7.49
C ALA A 276 -4.58 -3.40 -8.75
N SER A 277 -3.40 -2.77 -8.79
CA SER A 277 -2.41 -2.98 -9.85
C SER A 277 -2.03 -4.46 -10.02
N ASP A 278 -2.11 -5.25 -8.95
CA ASP A 278 -1.94 -6.71 -8.98
C ASP A 278 -3.03 -7.47 -9.75
N ARG A 279 -4.22 -6.87 -9.94
CA ARG A 279 -5.39 -7.52 -10.57
C ARG A 279 -5.53 -7.21 -12.05
N GLU A 280 -5.01 -6.07 -12.51
CA GLU A 280 -5.11 -5.61 -13.91
C GLU A 280 -3.99 -6.13 -14.82
N ALA A 281 -3.17 -7.08 -14.36
CA ALA A 281 -2.19 -7.74 -15.23
C ALA A 281 -2.89 -8.31 -16.49
N PRO A 282 -2.45 -7.93 -17.71
CA PRO A 282 -3.20 -8.22 -18.92
C PRO A 282 -3.37 -9.72 -19.16
N GLN A 283 -4.62 -10.14 -19.35
CA GLN A 283 -5.00 -11.44 -19.90
C GLN A 283 -4.57 -11.49 -21.37
N TRP A 284 -3.29 -11.77 -21.65
CA TRP A 284 -2.85 -12.02 -23.01
C TRP A 284 -3.33 -13.41 -23.45
N SER A 285 -4.40 -13.42 -24.26
CA SER A 285 -4.72 -14.56 -25.12
C SER A 285 -3.60 -14.71 -26.17
N ALA A 286 -2.88 -15.84 -26.10
CA ALA A 286 -1.87 -16.20 -27.08
C ALA A 286 -2.53 -16.45 -28.44
N GLY A 287 -2.10 -15.67 -29.44
CA GLY A 287 -2.15 -16.02 -30.86
C GLY A 287 -0.75 -16.40 -31.34
#